data_AF-A0A930U9B1-F1
#
_entry.id   AF-A0A930U9B1-F1
#
_cell.length_a   1.000
_cell.length_b   1.000
_cell.length_c   1.000
_cell.angle_alpha   90.00
_cell.angle_beta   90.00
_cell.angle_gamma   90.00
#
_symmetry.space_group_name_H-M   'P 1'
#
loop_
_entity.id
_entity.type
_entity.pdbx_description
1 polymer ?
#
loop_
_entity_poly.entity_id
_entity_poly.type
_entity_poly.pdbx_seq_one_letter_code
_entity_poly.pdbx_strand_id
1 'polypeptide(L)' 'VLKKRFSIAVAGGQDHLKGKIFRVGHLGFASEREMLTVIAALESALTELGYEGFTPGAGLAAAGRALVQSH' A
#
# COMPACT_ATOMS: atom_id res chain seq x y z
N VAL A 1 6.32 -4.11 -9.33
CA VAL A 1 5.62 -5.25 -8.71
C VAL A 1 4.11 -5.03 -8.68
N LEU A 2 3.61 -4.04 -7.92
CA LEU A 2 2.17 -3.76 -7.74
C LEU A 2 1.32 -3.81 -9.02
N LYS A 3 1.65 -3.02 -10.05
CA LYS A 3 0.89 -3.00 -11.30
C LYS A 3 0.89 -4.34 -12.05
N LYS A 4 2.03 -5.05 -12.05
CA LYS A 4 2.19 -6.29 -12.84
C LYS A 4 1.56 -7.51 -12.17
N ARG A 5 1.66 -7.62 -10.84
CA ARG A 5 1.18 -8.79 -10.09
C ARG A 5 -0.24 -8.63 -9.51
N PHE A 6 -0.60 -7.40 -9.13
CA PHE A 6 -1.83 -7.13 -8.39
C PHE A 6 -2.77 -6.17 -9.11
N SER A 7 -2.44 -5.76 -10.34
CA SER A 7 -3.21 -4.76 -11.10
C SER A 7 -3.44 -3.43 -10.36
N ILE A 8 -2.59 -3.12 -9.37
CA ILE A 8 -2.65 -1.88 -8.59
C ILE A 8 -1.71 -0.83 -9.20
N ALA A 9 -2.29 0.25 -9.69
CA ALA A 9 -1.54 1.41 -10.17
C ALA A 9 -1.22 2.35 -8.98
N VAL A 10 0.04 2.74 -8.87
CA VAL A 10 0.51 3.78 -7.93
C VAL A 10 1.20 4.88 -8.70
N ALA A 11 1.16 6.10 -8.16
CA ALA A 11 1.87 7.23 -8.75
C ALA A 11 3.30 7.31 -8.20
N GLY A 12 4.25 7.78 -9.00
CA GLY A 12 5.59 8.13 -8.51
C GLY A 12 5.62 9.48 -7.77
N GLY A 13 6.76 9.77 -7.16
CA GLY A 13 7.13 11.13 -6.75
C GLY A 13 7.32 12.08 -7.94
N GLN A 14 7.16 13.38 -7.69
CA GLN A 14 7.36 14.46 -8.66
C GLN A 14 8.58 15.30 -8.26
N ASP A 15 9.19 16.00 -9.23
CA ASP A 15 10.35 16.87 -9.01
C ASP A 15 11.47 16.15 -8.21
N HIS A 16 12.01 16.77 -7.16
CA HIS A 16 13.06 16.25 -6.29
C HIS A 16 12.70 14.95 -5.54
N LEU A 17 11.44 14.49 -5.60
CA LEU A 17 10.94 13.22 -5.05
C LEU A 17 10.88 12.08 -6.07
N LYS A 18 11.16 12.35 -7.35
CA LYS A 18 11.14 11.32 -8.42
C LYS A 18 12.11 10.18 -8.08
N GLY A 19 11.61 8.94 -8.12
CA GLY A 19 12.37 7.74 -7.79
C GLY A 19 12.61 7.50 -6.29
N LYS A 20 12.22 8.43 -5.41
CA LYS A 20 12.40 8.30 -3.95
C LYS A 20 11.15 7.80 -3.23
N ILE A 21 9.97 8.14 -3.76
CA ILE A 21 8.69 7.74 -3.19
C ILE A 21 7.74 7.22 -4.27
N PHE A 22 6.71 6.53 -3.81
CA PHE A 22 5.46 6.32 -4.53
C PHE A 22 4.31 6.87 -3.69
N ARG A 23 3.15 7.05 -4.32
CA ARG A 23 1.94 7.61 -3.69
C ARG A 23 0.75 6.70 -3.97
N VAL A 24 -0.03 6.48 -2.92
CA VAL A 24 -1.33 5.80 -2.98
C VAL A 24 -2.41 6.87 -2.87
N GLY A 25 -3.26 6.98 -3.90
CA GLY A 25 -4.40 7.90 -3.87
C GLY A 25 -5.63 7.21 -3.28
N HIS A 26 -6.38 7.94 -2.44
CA HIS A 26 -7.60 7.45 -1.77
C HIS A 26 -8.78 8.43 -1.98
N LEU A 27 -8.91 9.00 -3.18
CA LEU A 27 -9.91 10.02 -3.52
C LEU A 27 -11.02 9.44 -4.40
N GLY A 28 -12.26 9.90 -4.18
CA GLY A 28 -13.42 9.51 -4.98
C GLY A 28 -14.01 8.18 -4.54
N PHE A 29 -14.29 7.28 -5.49
CA PHE A 29 -14.73 5.91 -5.22
C PHE A 29 -13.56 5.08 -4.68
N ALA A 30 -13.22 5.33 -3.41
CA ALA A 30 -12.23 4.60 -2.64
C ALA A 30 -12.92 4.04 -1.39
N SER A 31 -12.78 2.73 -1.19
CA SER A 31 -13.36 2.00 -0.07
C SER A 31 -12.27 1.48 0.87
N GLU A 32 -12.65 1.26 2.12
CA GLU A 32 -11.80 0.66 3.14
C GLU A 32 -11.23 -0.70 2.69
N ARG A 33 -12.05 -1.49 2.00
CA ARG A 33 -11.66 -2.77 1.40
C ARG A 33 -10.55 -2.62 0.36
N GLU A 34 -10.59 -1.59 -0.47
CA GLU A 34 -9.53 -1.32 -1.44
C GLU A 34 -8.25 -0.91 -0.74
N MET A 35 -8.32 -0.12 0.34
CA MET A 35 -7.16 0.24 1.16
C MET A 35 -6.50 -0.98 1.80
N LEU A 36 -7.28 -1.90 2.37
CA LEU A 36 -6.75 -3.17 2.89
C LEU A 36 -6.05 -3.98 1.79
N THR A 37 -6.63 -4.03 0.59
CA THR A 37 -6.06 -4.74 -0.56
C THR A 37 -4.73 -4.13 -1.00
N VAL A 38 -4.64 -2.79 -1.06
CA VAL A 38 -3.40 -2.08 -1.42
C VAL A 38 -2.30 -2.33 -0.39
N ILE A 39 -2.62 -2.33 0.90
CA ILE A 39 -1.66 -2.56 1.98
C ILE A 39 -1.11 -3.99 1.92
N ALA A 40 -1.99 -5.00 1.76
CA ALA A 40 -1.57 -6.39 1.63
C ALA A 40 -0.70 -6.63 0.38
N ALA A 41 -1.05 -6.01 -0.75
CA ALA A 41 -0.26 -6.08 -1.97
C ALA A 41 1.10 -5.38 -1.82
N LEU A 42 1.16 -4.28 -1.06
CA LEU A 42 2.41 -3.56 -0.78
C LEU A 42 3.36 -4.40 0.07
N GLU A 43 2.87 -5.02 1.15
CA GLU A 43 3.68 -5.93 1.96
C GLU A 43 4.23 -7.09 1.11
N SER A 44 3.38 -7.71 0.29
CA SER A 44 3.80 -8.78 -0.63
C SER A 44 4.86 -8.32 -1.63
N ALA A 45 4.76 -7.07 -2.11
CA ALA A 45 5.73 -6.48 -3.02
C ALA A 45 7.06 -6.16 -2.33
N LEU A 46 7.04 -5.70 -1.08
CA LEU A 46 8.24 -5.46 -0.28
C LEU A 46 9.01 -6.76 -0.02
N THR A 47 8.30 -7.84 0.35
CA THR A 47 8.91 -9.16 0.52
C THR A 47 9.55 -9.67 -0.78
N GLU A 48 8.86 -9.57 -1.92
CA GLU A 48 9.43 -10.00 -3.23
C GLU A 48 10.69 -9.21 -3.60
N LEU A 49 10.76 -7.93 -3.23
CA LEU A 49 11.91 -7.07 -3.48
C LEU A 49 13.05 -7.28 -2.46
N GLY A 50 12.91 -8.24 -1.52
CA GLY A 50 13.93 -8.55 -0.51
C GLY A 50 14.02 -7.51 0.61
N TYR A 51 12.97 -6.72 0.83
CA TYR A 51 12.92 -5.80 1.97
C TYR A 51 12.52 -6.55 3.24
N GLU A 52 13.42 -6.64 4.21
CA GLU A 52 13.24 -7.38 5.47
C GLU A 52 12.94 -6.48 6.68
N GLY A 53 12.90 -5.15 6.48
CA GLY A 53 12.75 -4.15 7.54
C GLY A 53 11.33 -4.02 8.12
N PHE A 54 10.48 -5.04 8.00
CA PHE A 54 9.11 -5.03 8.50
C PHE A 54 8.63 -6.43 8.91
N THR A 55 7.64 -6.47 9.81
CA THR A 55 6.94 -7.72 10.16
C THR A 55 5.79 -7.94 9.18
N PRO A 56 5.72 -9.09 8.46
CA PRO A 56 4.59 -9.41 7.60
C PRO A 56 3.25 -9.35 8.34
N GLY A 57 2.25 -8.74 7.71
CA GLY A 57 0.91 -8.53 8.26
C GLY A 57 0.78 -7.31 9.19
N ALA A 58 1.87 -6.65 9.57
CA ALA A 58 1.80 -5.55 10.53
C ALA A 58 0.98 -4.35 10.03
N GLY A 59 1.13 -3.98 8.77
CA GLY A 59 0.38 -2.90 8.14
C GLY A 59 -1.10 -3.27 7.97
N LEU A 60 -1.39 -4.51 7.55
CA LEU A 60 -2.77 -4.97 7.41
C LEU A 60 -3.50 -5.00 8.76
N ALA A 61 -2.84 -5.48 9.81
CA ALA A 61 -3.40 -5.48 11.16
C ALA A 61 -3.63 -4.05 11.70
N ALA A 62 -2.69 -3.13 11.43
CA ALA A 62 -2.86 -1.72 11.79
C ALA A 62 -4.03 -1.07 11.07
N ALA A 63 -4.17 -1.30 9.76
CA ALA A 63 -5.29 -0.80 8.98
C ALA A 63 -6.63 -1.35 9.47
N GLY A 64 -6.72 -2.67 9.72
CA GLY A 64 -7.93 -3.28 10.27
C GLY A 64 -8.38 -2.66 11.59
N ARG A 65 -7.44 -2.36 12.51
CA ARG A 65 -7.77 -1.64 13.75
C ARG A 65 -8.28 -0.22 13.52
N ALA A 66 -7.69 0.51 12.56
CA ALA A 66 -8.12 1.87 12.24
C ALA A 66 -9.54 1.93 11.67
N LEU A 67 -9.96 0.91 10.91
CA LEU A 67 -11.33 0.82 10.39
C LEU A 67 -12.35 0.63 11.52
N VAL A 68 -12.06 -0.22 12.50
CA VAL A 68 -12.94 -0.43 13.66
C VAL A 68 -13.09 0.85 14.48
N GLN A 69 -12.06 1.68 14.57
CA GLN A 69 -12.08 2.96 15.30
C GLN A 69 -12.81 4.09 14.57
N SER A 70 -13.09 3.92 13.28
CA SER A 70 -13.76 4.94 12.44
C SER A 70 -15.29 4.80 12.46
N HIS A 71 -15.81 3.87 13.26
CA HIS A 71 -17.21 3.57 13.52
C HIS A 71 -17.49 3.53 15.02
#